data_AF-A0A9D7Z4U1-F1
#
_entry.id   AF-A0A9D7Z4U1-F1
#
_cell.length_a   1.000
_cell.length_b   1.000
_cell.length_c   1.000
_cell.angle_alpha   90.00
_cell.angle_beta   90.00
_cell.angle_gamma   90.00
#
_symmetry.space_group_name_H-M   'P 1'
#
loop_
_entity.id
_entity.type
_entity.pdbx_description
1 polymer ?
#
loop_
_entity_poly.entity_id
_entity_poly.type
_entity_poly.pdbx_seq_one_letter_code
_entity_poly.pdbx_strand_id
1 'polypeptide(L)'
;MSQRTFLVSLLIVLASIPLIWLVSRRISRPIHALGEAAERIGRFELDREIPSGSVIREVDLLQRAMERMRRSLSMFSLYAPKTLVRQLVASETPPVLGGERREVTVC
;
A
#
# COMPACT_ATOMS: atom_id res chain seq x y z
N MET A 1 -34.87 3.31 -43.49
CA MET A 1 -34.01 2.57 -42.53
C MET A 1 -33.11 3.45 -41.66
N SER A 2 -32.82 4.72 -42.01
CA SER A 2 -31.86 5.58 -41.27
C SER A 2 -32.33 6.09 -39.89
N GLN A 3 -33.63 6.23 -39.63
CA GLN A 3 -34.10 6.76 -38.34
C GLN A 3 -33.95 5.77 -37.17
N ARG A 4 -34.03 4.47 -37.44
CA ARG A 4 -33.85 3.44 -36.40
C ARG A 4 -32.41 3.35 -35.93
N THR A 5 -31.44 3.49 -36.83
CA THR A 5 -30.01 3.49 -36.47
C THR A 5 -29.65 4.72 -35.65
N PHE A 6 -30.25 5.89 -35.93
CA PHE A 6 -30.05 7.11 -35.15
C PHE A 6 -30.60 7.00 -33.71
N LEU A 7 -31.77 6.39 -33.55
CA LEU A 7 -32.35 6.11 -32.23
C LEU A 7 -31.50 5.13 -31.43
N VAL A 8 -31.00 4.07 -32.08
CA VAL A 8 -30.16 3.05 -31.44
C VAL A 8 -28.80 3.62 -31.05
N SER A 9 -28.16 4.42 -31.90
CA SER A 9 -26.88 5.06 -31.57
C SER A 9 -27.04 6.05 -30.42
N LEU A 10 -28.12 6.84 -30.41
CA LEU A 10 -28.42 7.76 -29.31
C LEU A 10 -28.63 7.01 -27.99
N LEU A 11 -29.35 5.88 -28.02
CA LEU A 11 -29.56 5.03 -26.85
C LEU A 11 -28.25 4.45 -26.31
N ILE A 12 -27.34 3.99 -27.19
CA ILE A 12 -26.03 3.48 -26.79
C ILE A 12 -25.20 4.57 -26.12
N VAL A 13 -25.18 5.79 -26.68
CA VAL A 13 -24.45 6.92 -26.09
C VAL A 13 -25.06 7.31 -24.73
N LEU A 14 -26.39 7.36 -24.63
CA LEU A 14 -27.05 7.62 -23.36
C LEU A 14 -26.78 6.53 -22.31
N ALA A 15 -26.67 5.28 -22.73
CA ALA A 15 -26.36 4.16 -21.84
C ALA A 15 -24.86 4.07 -21.48
N SER A 16 -23.96 4.56 -22.33
CA SER A 16 -22.52 4.54 -22.05
C SER A 16 -22.14 5.51 -20.93
N ILE A 17 -22.81 6.65 -20.81
CA ILE A 17 -22.58 7.65 -19.74
C ILE A 17 -22.73 7.02 -18.34
N PRO A 18 -23.87 6.42 -17.95
CA PRO A 18 -24.02 5.80 -16.63
C PRO A 18 -23.11 4.59 -16.47
N LEU A 19 -22.81 3.85 -17.54
CA LEU A 19 -21.89 2.71 -17.50
C LEU A 19 -20.46 3.15 -17.13
N ILE A 20 -19.93 4.16 -17.83
CA ILE A 20 -18.60 4.73 -17.58
C ILE A 20 -18.55 5.33 -16.17
N TRP A 21 -19.58 6.06 -15.77
CA TRP A 21 -19.67 6.63 -14.43
C TRP A 21 -19.67 5.56 -13.33
N LEU A 22 -20.41 4.46 -13.53
CA LEU A 22 -20.44 3.34 -12.60
C LEU A 22 -19.06 2.66 -12.48
N VAL A 23 -18.40 2.42 -13.62
CA VAL A 23 -17.06 1.82 -13.66
C VAL A 23 -16.03 2.73 -12.98
N SER A 24 -16.01 4.02 -13.32
CA SER A 24 -15.14 5.01 -12.69
C SER A 24 -15.32 5.02 -11.17
N ARG A 25 -16.56 5.05 -10.69
CA ARG A 25 -16.84 5.06 -9.25
C ARG A 25 -16.47 3.75 -8.56
N ARG A 26 -16.59 2.61 -9.24
CA ARG A 26 -16.17 1.28 -8.75
C ARG A 26 -14.65 1.14 -8.68
N ILE A 27 -13.88 1.85 -9.51
CA ILE A 27 -12.41 1.86 -9.53
C ILE A 27 -11.86 2.85 -8.51
N SER A 28 -12.35 4.09 -8.52
CA SER A 28 -11.75 5.17 -7.73
C SER A 28 -11.88 4.93 -6.23
N ARG A 29 -13.00 4.34 -5.77
CA ARG A 29 -13.21 4.02 -4.35
C ARG A 29 -12.15 3.07 -3.78
N PRO A 30 -11.92 1.86 -4.33
CA PRO A 30 -10.91 0.97 -3.78
C PRO A 30 -9.48 1.49 -3.98
N ILE A 31 -9.19 2.25 -5.04
CA ILE A 31 -7.87 2.87 -5.21
C ILE A 31 -7.58 3.88 -4.09
N HIS A 32 -8.53 4.75 -3.73
CA HIS A 32 -8.34 5.67 -2.60
C HIS A 32 -8.14 4.93 -1.28
N ALA A 33 -8.94 3.89 -1.03
CA ALA A 33 -8.79 3.07 0.18
C ALA A 33 -7.42 2.36 0.27
N LEU A 34 -6.88 1.92 -0.88
CA LEU A 34 -5.53 1.37 -0.98
C LEU A 34 -4.45 2.42 -0.68
N GLY A 35 -4.64 3.66 -1.16
CA GLY A 35 -3.74 4.78 -0.86
C GLY A 35 -3.66 5.06 0.65
N GLU A 36 -4.81 5.15 1.32
CA GLU A 36 -4.87 5.31 2.78
C GLU A 36 -4.23 4.13 3.51
N ALA A 37 -4.42 2.91 3.01
CA ALA A 37 -3.78 1.72 3.59
C ALA A 37 -2.25 1.77 3.44
N ALA A 38 -1.75 2.21 2.28
CA ALA A 38 -0.31 2.39 2.04
C ALA A 38 0.29 3.39 3.04
N GLU A 39 -0.38 4.52 3.27
CA GLU A 39 0.07 5.56 4.18
C GLU A 39 0.15 5.06 5.63
N ARG A 40 -0.85 4.28 6.08
CA ARG A 40 -0.83 3.61 7.39
C ARG A 40 0.31 2.60 7.52
N ILE A 41 0.52 1.77 6.49
CA ILE A 41 1.64 0.82 6.45
C ILE A 41 2.97 1.56 6.54
N GLY A 42 3.12 2.70 5.86
CA GLY A 42 4.30 3.56 5.92
C GLY A 42 4.56 4.14 7.31
N ARG A 43 3.52 4.38 8.11
CA ARG A 43 3.62 4.75 9.53
C ARG A 43 3.81 3.56 10.48
N PHE A 44 4.01 2.35 9.95
CA PHE A 44 4.08 1.10 10.71
C PHE A 44 2.81 0.80 11.54
N GLU A 45 1.66 1.36 11.15
CA GLU A 45 0.34 1.05 11.72
C GLU A 45 -0.23 -0.20 11.05
N LEU A 46 0.32 -1.35 11.39
CA LEU A 46 0.06 -2.62 10.70
C LEU A 46 -1.16 -3.39 11.25
N ASP A 47 -1.87 -2.86 12.25
CA ASP A 47 -2.95 -3.59 12.95
C ASP A 47 -4.25 -3.73 12.13
N ARG A 48 -4.41 -2.98 11.03
CA ARG A 48 -5.62 -3.00 10.19
C ARG A 48 -5.42 -3.78 8.91
N GLU A 49 -6.35 -4.69 8.62
CA GLU A 49 -6.39 -5.46 7.38
C GLU A 49 -6.79 -4.58 6.19
N ILE A 50 -6.24 -4.88 5.01
CA ILE A 50 -6.69 -4.27 3.77
C ILE A 50 -7.96 -5.01 3.31
N PRO A 51 -9.11 -4.33 3.12
CA PRO A 51 -10.32 -4.98 2.68
C PRO A 51 -10.11 -5.66 1.32
N SER A 52 -10.48 -6.93 1.24
CA SER A 52 -10.42 -7.74 0.03
C SER A 52 -11.82 -7.85 -0.60
N GLY A 53 -11.91 -7.75 -1.93
CA GLY A 53 -13.20 -7.89 -2.65
C GLY A 53 -13.48 -6.87 -3.75
N SER A 54 -12.47 -6.33 -4.42
CA SER A 54 -12.72 -5.50 -5.61
C SER A 54 -13.34 -6.34 -6.75
N VAL A 55 -14.34 -5.77 -7.43
CA VAL A 55 -14.96 -6.37 -8.62
C VAL A 55 -13.97 -6.44 -9.80
N ILE A 56 -12.91 -5.63 -9.75
CA ILE A 56 -11.92 -5.50 -10.81
C ILE A 56 -10.68 -6.28 -10.42
N ARG A 57 -10.34 -7.29 -11.23
CA ARG A 57 -9.26 -8.25 -10.99
C ARG A 57 -7.92 -7.57 -10.74
N GLU A 58 -7.62 -6.50 -11.47
CA GLU A 58 -6.39 -5.72 -11.35
C GLU A 58 -6.28 -5.05 -9.97
N VAL A 59 -7.39 -4.55 -9.44
CA VAL A 59 -7.44 -3.91 -8.11
C VAL A 59 -7.41 -4.96 -7.00
N ASP A 60 -8.08 -6.09 -7.18
CA ASP A 60 -8.02 -7.22 -6.22
C ASP A 60 -6.60 -7.79 -6.13
N LEU A 61 -5.90 -7.92 -7.26
CA LEU A 61 -4.50 -8.32 -7.30
C LEU A 61 -3.62 -7.36 -6.48
N LEU A 62 -3.83 -6.05 -6.64
CA LEU A 62 -3.11 -5.03 -5.88
C LEU A 62 -3.42 -5.10 -4.38
N GLN A 63 -4.71 -5.24 -4.00
CA GLN A 63 -5.13 -5.45 -2.61
C GLN A 63 -4.41 -6.63 -1.97
N ARG A 64 -4.39 -7.79 -2.65
CA ARG A 64 -3.71 -8.99 -2.16
C ARG A 64 -2.20 -8.81 -2.04
N ALA A 65 -1.57 -8.14 -2.99
CA ALA A 65 -0.13 -7.87 -2.96
C ALA A 65 0.24 -6.96 -1.78
N MET A 66 -0.53 -5.89 -1.57
CA MET A 66 -0.32 -4.98 -0.43
C MET A 66 -0.59 -5.67 0.92
N GLU A 67 -1.59 -6.53 1.00
CA GLU A 67 -1.90 -7.29 2.22
C GLU A 67 -0.78 -8.29 2.57
N ARG A 68 -0.13 -8.89 1.57
CA ARG A 68 1.08 -9.71 1.78
C ARG A 68 2.23 -8.86 2.31
N MET A 69 2.43 -7.65 1.77
CA MET A 69 3.45 -6.71 2.25
C MET A 69 3.21 -6.30 3.71
N ARG A 70 1.97 -5.92 4.07
CA ARG A 70 1.58 -5.59 5.46
C ARG A 70 1.91 -6.74 6.41
N ARG A 71 1.51 -7.97 6.06
CA ARG A 71 1.78 -9.16 6.88
C ARG A 71 3.27 -9.45 7.02
N SER A 72 4.03 -9.35 5.93
CA SER A 72 5.48 -9.54 5.98
C SER A 72 6.15 -8.49 6.89
N LEU A 73 5.77 -7.21 6.77
CA LEU A 73 6.28 -6.15 7.64
C LEU A 73 5.86 -6.34 9.11
N SER A 74 4.65 -6.84 9.36
CA SER A 74 4.18 -7.14 10.71
C SER A 74 5.01 -8.26 11.34
N MET A 75 5.31 -9.32 10.57
CA MET A 75 6.21 -10.40 10.98
C MET A 75 7.64 -9.87 11.23
N PHE A 76 8.15 -8.98 10.38
CA PHE A 76 9.46 -8.35 10.61
C PHE A 76 9.46 -7.44 11.86
N SER A 77 8.35 -6.79 12.19
CA SER A 77 8.24 -5.98 13.40
C SER A 77 8.36 -6.80 14.69
N LEU A 78 8.13 -8.12 14.63
CA LEU A 78 8.39 -9.04 15.74
C LEU A 78 9.88 -9.39 15.86
N TYR A 79 10.65 -9.23 14.78
CA TYR A 79 12.10 -9.48 14.74
C TYR A 79 12.96 -8.23 14.95
N ALA A 80 12.45 -7.04 14.61
CA ALA A 80 13.13 -5.76 14.85
C ALA A 80 12.71 -5.19 16.22
N PRO A 81 13.59 -5.17 17.24
CA PRO A 81 13.23 -4.61 18.53
C PRO A 81 12.94 -3.12 18.36
N LYS A 82 11.72 -2.68 18.68
CA LYS A 82 11.36 -1.26 18.80
C LYS A 82 12.28 -0.49 19.79
N THR A 83 13.06 -1.22 20.58
CA THR A 83 14.10 -0.71 21.48
C THR A 83 15.37 -0.23 20.77
N LEU A 84 15.77 -0.82 19.64
CA LEU A 84 17.03 -0.45 18.96
C LEU A 84 16.92 0.84 18.14
N VAL A 85 15.76 1.08 17.50
CA VAL A 85 15.56 2.28 16.68
C VAL A 85 15.38 3.54 17.54
N ARG A 86 14.76 3.42 18.73
CA ARG A 86 14.64 4.54 19.67
C ARG A 86 15.99 5.01 20.22
N GLN A 87 16.94 4.10 20.41
CA GLN A 87 18.30 4.46 20.84
C GLN A 87 19.10 5.12 19.71
N LEU A 88 18.88 4.75 18.45
CA LEU A 88 19.62 5.35 17.33
C LEU A 88 19.10 6.76 16.96
N VAL A 89 17.80 7.01 17.08
CA VAL A 89 17.22 8.36 16.87
C VAL A 89 17.50 9.30 18.04
N ALA A 90 17.66 8.77 19.27
CA ALA A 90 18.07 9.56 20.43
C ALA A 90 19.58 9.86 20.47
N SER A 91 20.37 9.19 19.62
CA SER A 91 21.82 9.37 19.55
C SER A 91 22.17 10.20 18.31
N GLU A 92 22.38 11.51 18.47
CA GLU A 92 22.92 12.40 17.42
C GLU A 92 24.42 12.14 17.17
N THR A 93 24.84 10.88 17.10
CA THR A 93 26.23 10.55 16.79
C THR A 93 26.25 9.33 15.87
N PRO A 94 26.62 9.49 14.59
CA PRO A 94 26.78 8.34 13.72
C PRO A 94 27.79 7.39 14.37
N PRO A 95 27.50 6.08 14.44
CA PRO A 95 28.45 5.11 14.96
C PRO A 95 29.63 5.04 14.00
N VAL A 96 30.64 5.86 14.25
CA VAL A 96 31.95 5.71 13.64
C VAL A 96 32.54 4.45 14.26
N LEU A 97 32.86 3.46 13.44
CA LEU A 97 33.64 2.29 13.82
C LEU A 97 35.04 2.74 14.28
N GLY A 98 35.14 3.15 15.54
CA GLY A 98 36.38 3.48 16.23
C GLY A 98 36.80 2.30 17.10
N GLY A 99 37.26 1.22 16.46
CA GLY A 99 37.99 0.19 17.19
C GLY A 99 39.37 0.72 17.55
N GLU A 100 39.59 1.15 18.79
CA GLU A 100 40.94 1.48 19.26
C GLU A 100 41.65 0.17 19.61
N ARG A 101 42.59 -0.22 18.76
CA ARG A 101 43.43 -1.41 18.97
C ARG A 101 44.47 -1.07 20.03
N ARG A 102 44.16 -1.32 21.29
CA ARG A 102 45.17 -1.31 22.37
C ARG A 102 45.85 -2.66 22.44
N GLU A 103 47.16 -2.68 22.19
CA GLU A 103 47.99 -3.83 22.55
C GLU A 103 47.96 -3.98 24.07
N VAL A 104 47.37 -5.07 24.53
CA VAL A 104 47.41 -5.48 25.93
C VAL A 104 48.48 -6.54 26.03
N THR A 105 49.65 -6.18 26.57
CA THR A 105 50.64 -7.15 27.00
C THR A 105 50.05 -7.91 28.17
N VAL A 106 49.73 -9.18 27.94
CA VAL A 106 49.33 -10.10 29.00
C VAL A 106 50.62 -10.54 29.69
N CYS A 107 50.82 -10.07 30.92
CA CYS A 107 51.88 -10.54 31.81
C CYS A 107 51.49 -11.87 32.47
#